data_AF-A0A836NBA5-F1
#
_entry.id   AF-A0A836NBA5-F1
#
_cell.length_a   1.000
_cell.length_b   1.000
_cell.length_c   1.000
_cell.angle_alpha   90.00
_cell.angle_beta   90.00
_cell.angle_gamma   90.00
#
_symmetry.space_group_name_H-M   'P 1'
#
loop_
_entity.id
_entity.type
_entity.pdbx_description
1 polymer ?
#
loop_
_entity_poly.entity_id
_entity_poly.type
_entity_poly.pdbx_seq_one_letter_code
_entity_poly.pdbx_strand_id
1 'polypeptide(L)'
;MYHHDFNEKIGFWYVIALAGQSNGMAYGEGIPLPDTLDKPESRVKQLARRKTITPGGKECKFNEIIPADHCLHDVQDMSGYHHPAADLHKGEYGCVGQGLHIAKKLLPYIPEQAGILLVPCCRGGAAFTVGAEGMYVPDTGATADAMRWGTGTALYEDLVARVKVALEYNRKNKLLSVCWMQGEFDLMSPDYEKHPDLFYQMVTSFRSELSEYSSQCVGNSSERVPWLCGDTTWYWKESYQKEYDFIYGHYRQRTDDEIHFLSFQDSNRHELTNEPEEDADDLSVGYLGSSWRTELSWTTSQRSTHFNSMARRGVIAECYAQKIRNYL
;
A
#
# COMPACT_ATOMS: atom_id res chain seq x y z
N MET A 1 10.61 -1.83 -26.97
CA MET A 1 10.88 -0.38 -27.15
C MET A 1 9.53 0.33 -27.12
N TYR A 2 9.00 0.63 -25.92
CA TYR A 2 7.68 1.25 -25.76
C TYR A 2 7.85 2.74 -25.49
N HIS A 3 7.71 3.55 -26.54
CA HIS A 3 7.49 5.00 -26.43
C HIS A 3 5.99 5.24 -26.24
N HIS A 4 5.49 5.14 -25.01
CA HIS A 4 4.26 5.84 -24.65
C HIS A 4 4.65 7.26 -24.25
N ASP A 5 4.27 8.22 -25.10
CA ASP A 5 4.34 9.64 -24.78
C ASP A 5 3.41 9.90 -23.59
N PHE A 6 3.95 9.93 -22.38
CA PHE A 6 3.26 10.33 -21.14
C PHE A 6 2.99 11.85 -21.09
N ASN A 7 2.67 12.44 -22.25
CA ASN A 7 2.51 13.89 -22.45
C ASN A 7 1.07 14.36 -22.22
N GLU A 8 0.32 13.74 -21.31
CA GLU A 8 -0.81 14.44 -20.69
C GLU A 8 -0.24 15.51 -19.77
N LYS A 9 -0.59 16.77 -20.03
CA LYS A 9 -0.13 17.91 -19.22
C LYS A 9 -0.87 17.90 -17.87
N ILE A 10 -0.45 17.01 -16.98
CA ILE A 10 -0.97 16.90 -15.62
C ILE A 10 -0.62 18.18 -14.88
N GLY A 11 -1.65 18.94 -14.52
CA GLY A 11 -1.54 20.23 -13.86
C GLY A 11 -1.31 20.13 -12.35
N PHE A 12 -1.71 19.02 -11.73
CA PHE A 12 -1.47 18.70 -10.31
C PHE A 12 -1.80 17.22 -9.99
N TRP A 13 -1.45 16.78 -8.79
CA TRP A 13 -1.66 15.42 -8.30
C TRP A 13 -2.57 15.38 -7.08
N TYR A 14 -3.54 14.48 -7.09
CA TYR A 14 -4.10 13.95 -5.86
C TYR A 14 -3.14 12.90 -5.29
N VAL A 15 -2.70 13.12 -4.05
CA VAL A 15 -1.68 12.32 -3.38
C VAL A 15 -2.36 11.32 -2.44
N ILE A 16 -1.95 10.05 -2.51
CA ILE A 16 -2.40 8.99 -1.61
C ILE A 16 -1.16 8.30 -1.05
N ALA A 17 -1.01 8.32 0.27
CA ALA A 17 0.03 7.54 0.94
C ALA A 17 -0.44 6.10 1.15
N LEU A 18 0.45 5.13 0.93
CA LEU A 18 0.21 3.71 1.18
C LEU A 18 1.25 3.28 2.22
N ALA A 19 0.80 2.89 3.41
CA ALA A 19 1.68 2.55 4.53
C ALA A 19 1.13 1.38 5.36
N GLY A 20 2.01 0.78 6.15
CA GLY A 20 1.72 -0.39 6.97
C GLY A 20 2.65 -1.55 6.67
N GLN A 21 2.11 -2.78 6.62
CA GLN A 21 2.88 -3.99 6.38
C GLN A 21 2.43 -4.77 5.15
N SER A 22 2.61 -6.10 5.14
CA SER A 22 2.47 -6.97 3.97
C SER A 22 1.12 -6.84 3.27
N ASN A 23 0.01 -6.82 4.02
CA ASN A 23 -1.31 -6.64 3.40
C ASN A 23 -1.55 -5.25 2.82
N GLY A 24 -0.77 -4.24 3.19
CA GLY A 24 -0.76 -2.91 2.57
C GLY A 24 0.01 -2.80 1.25
N MET A 25 0.69 -3.87 0.81
CA MET A 25 1.59 -3.83 -0.36
C MET A 25 1.53 -5.09 -1.22
N ALA A 26 2.50 -5.27 -2.12
CA ALA A 26 2.53 -6.34 -3.11
C ALA A 26 2.85 -7.72 -2.50
N TYR A 27 1.86 -8.34 -1.86
CA TYR A 27 1.91 -9.71 -1.33
C TYR A 27 0.90 -10.65 -2.00
N GLY A 28 0.12 -10.18 -2.99
CA GLY A 28 -0.74 -11.06 -3.80
C GLY A 28 0.12 -11.94 -4.71
N GLU A 29 -0.09 -13.26 -4.64
CA GLU A 29 0.82 -14.22 -5.24
C GLU A 29 0.44 -14.69 -6.64
N GLY A 30 -0.83 -14.62 -7.03
CA GLY A 30 -1.24 -14.91 -8.40
C GLY A 30 -0.62 -13.97 -9.43
N ILE A 31 -0.53 -14.45 -10.67
CA ILE A 31 0.24 -13.83 -11.76
C ILE A 31 -0.18 -12.38 -12.01
N PRO A 32 0.78 -11.45 -12.22
CA PRO A 32 0.47 -10.11 -12.72
C PRO A 32 -0.09 -10.14 -14.15
N LEU A 33 -0.92 -9.16 -14.49
CA LEU A 33 -1.60 -9.04 -15.79
C LEU A 33 -1.38 -7.64 -16.41
N PRO A 34 -0.13 -7.29 -16.79
CA PRO A 34 0.26 -5.93 -17.17
C PRO A 34 -0.36 -5.43 -18.49
N ASP A 35 -0.89 -6.32 -19.32
CA ASP A 35 -1.61 -5.92 -20.53
C ASP A 35 -3.09 -5.61 -20.28
N THR A 36 -3.64 -6.02 -19.13
CA THR A 36 -5.07 -5.90 -18.81
C THR A 36 -5.31 -5.26 -17.43
N LEU A 37 -5.55 -6.06 -16.39
CA LEU A 37 -5.99 -5.60 -15.07
C LEU A 37 -4.92 -4.73 -14.38
N ASP A 38 -3.66 -5.11 -14.56
CA ASP A 38 -2.49 -4.49 -13.92
C ASP A 38 -1.81 -3.46 -14.83
N LYS A 39 -2.43 -3.15 -15.97
CA LYS A 39 -1.92 -2.17 -16.92
C LYS A 39 -1.71 -0.81 -16.25
N PRO A 40 -0.49 -0.25 -16.33
CA PRO A 40 -0.19 1.11 -15.89
C PRO A 40 -1.06 2.15 -16.60
N GLU A 41 -1.45 3.19 -15.89
CA GLU A 41 -2.20 4.32 -16.45
C GLU A 41 -1.32 5.57 -16.62
N SER A 42 -1.57 6.36 -17.65
CA SER A 42 -0.80 7.59 -17.94
C SER A 42 -0.81 8.57 -16.76
N ARG A 43 -1.98 8.72 -16.12
CA ARG A 43 -2.28 9.64 -15.03
C ARG A 43 -2.07 9.07 -13.62
N VAL A 44 -1.53 7.86 -13.50
CA VAL A 44 -1.18 7.27 -12.20
C VAL A 44 0.33 7.12 -12.11
N LYS A 45 0.91 7.77 -11.11
CA LYS A 45 2.35 7.76 -10.83
C LYS A 45 2.63 7.34 -9.40
N GLN A 46 3.89 7.05 -9.12
CA GLN A 46 4.39 6.79 -7.78
C GLN A 46 5.71 7.52 -7.54
N LEU A 47 6.06 7.74 -6.27
CA LEU A 47 7.43 8.14 -5.90
C LEU A 47 8.36 6.93 -5.89
N ALA A 48 9.41 6.99 -6.69
CA ALA A 48 10.37 5.91 -6.83
C ALA A 48 11.21 5.66 -5.55
N ARG A 49 11.57 4.39 -5.34
CA ARG A 49 12.59 3.94 -4.39
C ARG A 49 13.70 3.07 -5.00
N ARG A 50 13.31 2.07 -5.79
CA ARG A 50 14.25 1.15 -6.47
C ARG A 50 15.23 1.90 -7.39
N LYS A 51 16.32 1.22 -7.77
CA LYS A 51 17.32 1.74 -8.72
C LYS A 51 16.77 1.90 -10.14
N THR A 52 15.77 1.12 -10.51
CA THR A 52 15.12 1.13 -11.83
C THR A 52 13.61 1.13 -11.68
N ILE A 53 12.89 1.70 -12.66
CA ILE A 53 11.43 1.82 -12.67
C ILE A 53 10.77 0.43 -12.65
N THR A 54 11.30 -0.50 -13.44
CA THR A 54 10.95 -1.92 -13.45
C THR A 54 12.24 -2.74 -13.33
N PRO A 55 12.20 -4.03 -12.96
CA PRO A 55 13.40 -4.87 -12.92
C PRO A 55 14.13 -4.87 -14.27
N GLY A 56 15.41 -4.48 -14.28
CA GLY A 56 16.23 -4.36 -15.50
C GLY A 56 15.81 -3.23 -16.45
N GLY A 57 14.88 -2.37 -16.04
CA GLY A 57 14.37 -1.25 -16.82
C GLY A 57 15.19 0.03 -16.70
N LYS A 58 14.56 1.16 -17.06
CA LYS A 58 15.16 2.50 -16.97
C LYS A 58 15.53 2.83 -15.52
N GLU A 59 16.70 3.41 -15.30
CA GLU A 59 17.11 3.94 -13.99
C GLU A 59 16.15 5.05 -13.50
N CYS A 60 15.95 5.09 -12.18
CA CYS A 60 15.24 6.17 -11.50
C CYS A 60 15.94 6.54 -10.19
N LYS A 61 15.73 7.78 -9.74
CA LYS A 61 16.24 8.27 -8.46
C LYS A 61 15.19 8.15 -7.37
N PHE A 62 15.62 8.09 -6.10
CA PHE A 62 14.71 8.17 -4.96
C PHE A 62 13.82 9.41 -5.08
N ASN A 63 12.51 9.24 -4.86
CA ASN A 63 11.45 10.23 -5.02
C ASN A 63 11.23 10.78 -6.45
N GLU A 64 11.85 10.21 -7.48
CA GLU A 64 11.46 10.53 -8.86
C GLU A 64 10.01 10.10 -9.11
N ILE A 65 9.22 10.96 -9.78
CA ILE A 65 7.86 10.62 -10.21
C ILE A 65 7.94 9.68 -11.41
N ILE A 66 7.54 8.43 -11.22
CA ILE A 66 7.62 7.36 -12.22
C ILE A 66 6.23 6.74 -12.45
N PRO A 67 5.99 6.00 -13.55
CA PRO A 67 4.77 5.22 -13.72
C PRO A 67 4.51 4.29 -12.51
N ALA A 68 3.25 4.21 -12.09
CA ALA A 68 2.80 3.20 -11.14
C ALA A 68 2.40 1.92 -11.88
N ASP A 69 2.75 0.76 -11.32
CA ASP A 69 2.31 -0.55 -11.76
C ASP A 69 1.85 -1.40 -10.56
N HIS A 70 1.61 -2.70 -10.77
CA HIS A 70 1.11 -3.61 -9.74
C HIS A 70 2.07 -3.86 -8.57
N CYS A 71 3.37 -3.58 -8.72
CA CYS A 71 4.39 -3.85 -7.72
C CYS A 71 5.15 -2.56 -7.36
N LEU A 72 4.49 -1.74 -6.54
CA LEU A 72 4.95 -0.39 -6.17
C LEU A 72 6.29 -0.38 -5.40
N HIS A 73 6.92 0.79 -5.37
CA HIS A 73 8.24 1.05 -4.76
C HIS A 73 8.14 1.25 -3.23
N ASP A 74 7.51 0.29 -2.54
CA ASP A 74 7.47 0.21 -1.08
C ASP A 74 8.88 0.02 -0.47
N VAL A 75 9.01 0.08 0.86
CA VAL A 75 10.31 -0.08 1.54
C VAL A 75 10.91 -1.46 1.27
N GLN A 76 10.07 -2.48 1.22
CA GLN A 76 10.46 -3.82 0.77
C GLN A 76 10.20 -4.00 -0.72
N ASP A 77 11.23 -4.41 -1.45
CA ASP A 77 11.15 -4.69 -2.88
C ASP A 77 10.59 -6.09 -3.14
N MET A 78 9.35 -6.17 -3.61
CA MET A 78 8.67 -7.42 -3.94
C MET A 78 8.82 -7.79 -5.43
N SER A 79 9.56 -7.02 -6.21
CA SER A 79 9.62 -7.19 -7.67
C SER A 79 10.43 -8.40 -8.13
N GLY A 80 11.24 -8.99 -7.25
CA GLY A 80 11.96 -10.25 -7.50
C GLY A 80 11.17 -11.52 -7.18
N TYR A 81 9.96 -11.42 -6.60
CA TYR A 81 9.15 -12.56 -6.20
C TYR A 81 8.22 -13.00 -7.35
N HIS A 82 8.80 -13.52 -8.43
CA HIS A 82 8.06 -13.85 -9.64
C HIS A 82 7.12 -15.05 -9.47
N HIS A 83 5.95 -14.96 -10.10
CA HIS A 83 5.09 -16.13 -10.31
C HIS A 83 5.80 -17.14 -11.24
N PRO A 84 5.77 -18.46 -10.98
CA PRO A 84 6.54 -19.44 -11.77
C PRO A 84 6.19 -19.51 -13.26
N ALA A 85 4.96 -19.11 -13.62
CA ALA A 85 4.51 -19.02 -15.01
C ALA A 85 4.74 -17.64 -15.66
N ALA A 86 5.39 -16.69 -14.98
CA ALA A 86 5.56 -15.33 -15.48
C ALA A 86 6.51 -15.22 -16.68
N ASP A 87 6.12 -14.43 -17.67
CA ASP A 87 6.97 -13.93 -18.73
C ASP A 87 7.49 -12.53 -18.39
N LEU A 88 8.74 -12.46 -17.94
CA LEU A 88 9.37 -11.20 -17.53
C LEU A 88 9.52 -10.20 -18.70
N HIS A 89 9.54 -10.66 -19.94
CA HIS A 89 9.58 -9.76 -21.09
C HIS A 89 8.27 -8.98 -21.28
N LYS A 90 7.17 -9.47 -20.73
CA LYS A 90 5.86 -8.80 -20.70
C LYS A 90 5.65 -7.91 -19.48
N GLY A 91 6.61 -7.89 -18.54
CA GLY A 91 6.49 -7.15 -17.30
C GLY A 91 5.69 -7.88 -16.21
N GLU A 92 5.53 -9.20 -16.31
CA GLU A 92 4.83 -10.04 -15.32
C GLU A 92 5.67 -10.31 -14.05
N TYR A 93 6.43 -9.32 -13.60
CA TYR A 93 7.39 -9.47 -12.51
C TYR A 93 6.73 -9.34 -11.12
N GLY A 94 7.37 -9.91 -10.08
CA GLY A 94 6.97 -9.72 -8.68
C GLY A 94 5.61 -10.27 -8.28
N CYS A 95 5.13 -9.72 -7.17
CA CYS A 95 3.79 -9.91 -6.59
C CYS A 95 2.87 -8.72 -6.94
N VAL A 96 1.59 -8.82 -6.60
CA VAL A 96 0.57 -7.80 -6.90
C VAL A 96 0.11 -7.08 -5.63
N GLY A 97 0.05 -5.74 -5.68
CA GLY A 97 -0.45 -4.84 -4.63
C GLY A 97 -1.68 -4.05 -5.09
N GLN A 98 -2.46 -3.55 -4.14
CA GLN A 98 -3.73 -2.85 -4.42
C GLN A 98 -3.58 -1.38 -4.84
N GLY A 99 -2.42 -0.76 -4.64
CA GLY A 99 -2.26 0.70 -4.80
C GLY A 99 -2.58 1.21 -6.21
N LEU A 100 -2.12 0.53 -7.26
CA LEU A 100 -2.48 0.84 -8.65
C LEU A 100 -4.01 0.77 -8.84
N HIS A 101 -4.65 -0.26 -8.31
CA HIS A 101 -6.07 -0.51 -8.50
C HIS A 101 -6.94 0.50 -7.76
N ILE A 102 -6.52 0.93 -6.55
CA ILE A 102 -7.15 2.05 -5.82
C ILE A 102 -7.13 3.29 -6.71
N ALA A 103 -5.96 3.64 -7.27
CA ALA A 103 -5.83 4.82 -8.12
C ALA A 103 -6.67 4.71 -9.40
N LYS A 104 -6.62 3.57 -10.11
CA LYS A 104 -7.42 3.33 -11.33
C LYS A 104 -8.92 3.53 -11.09
N LYS A 105 -9.42 3.05 -9.95
CA LYS A 105 -10.84 3.21 -9.55
C LYS A 105 -11.22 4.64 -9.19
N LEU A 106 -10.25 5.49 -8.83
CA LEU A 106 -10.46 6.90 -8.53
C LEU A 106 -10.36 7.81 -9.76
N LEU A 107 -9.63 7.42 -10.80
CA LEU A 107 -9.42 8.23 -12.01
C LEU A 107 -10.72 8.80 -12.63
N PRO A 108 -11.85 8.05 -12.72
CA PRO A 108 -13.09 8.58 -13.28
C PRO A 108 -13.72 9.72 -12.48
N TYR A 109 -13.27 9.93 -11.23
CA TYR A 109 -13.85 10.90 -10.30
C TYR A 109 -12.99 12.16 -10.12
N ILE A 110 -11.84 12.25 -10.81
CA ILE A 110 -10.95 13.41 -10.73
C ILE A 110 -10.90 14.17 -12.07
N PRO A 111 -10.65 15.49 -12.06
CA PRO A 111 -10.56 16.28 -13.29
C PRO A 111 -9.48 15.76 -14.25
N GLU A 112 -9.69 15.89 -15.56
CA GLU A 112 -8.76 15.42 -16.59
C GLU A 112 -7.34 15.98 -16.44
N GLN A 113 -7.22 17.23 -15.99
CA GLN A 113 -5.94 17.88 -15.71
C GLN A 113 -5.23 17.39 -14.44
N ALA A 114 -5.84 16.50 -13.67
CA ALA A 114 -5.28 15.95 -12.44
C ALA A 114 -4.86 14.48 -12.64
N GLY A 115 -3.78 14.07 -11.98
CA GLY A 115 -3.40 12.67 -11.86
C GLY A 115 -3.46 12.20 -10.41
N ILE A 116 -3.13 10.93 -10.18
CA ILE A 116 -2.94 10.36 -8.85
C ILE A 116 -1.45 10.05 -8.66
N LEU A 117 -0.88 10.57 -7.58
CA LEU A 117 0.49 10.27 -7.15
C LEU A 117 0.44 9.41 -5.88
N LEU A 118 0.87 8.15 -6.04
CA LEU A 118 1.00 7.20 -4.95
C LEU A 118 2.31 7.40 -4.21
N VAL A 119 2.27 7.34 -2.89
CA VAL A 119 3.45 7.41 -2.02
C VAL A 119 3.58 6.08 -1.27
N PRO A 120 4.23 5.07 -1.89
CA PRO A 120 4.40 3.74 -1.28
C PRO A 120 5.48 3.74 -0.20
N CYS A 121 5.11 3.30 1.01
CA CYS A 121 5.92 3.31 2.23
C CYS A 121 5.66 2.06 3.10
N CYS A 122 5.13 0.98 2.55
CA CYS A 122 4.84 -0.24 3.31
C CYS A 122 6.11 -1.08 3.54
N ARG A 123 6.09 -1.91 4.60
CA ARG A 123 7.14 -2.88 4.91
C ARG A 123 6.56 -4.18 5.49
N GLY A 124 6.67 -5.29 4.77
CA GLY A 124 6.21 -6.59 5.26
C GLY A 124 6.85 -7.01 6.58
N GLY A 125 6.04 -7.49 7.53
CA GLY A 125 6.51 -7.87 8.87
C GLY A 125 6.91 -6.72 9.78
N ALA A 126 6.63 -5.47 9.40
CA ALA A 126 6.84 -4.33 10.30
C ALA A 126 5.75 -4.24 11.37
N ALA A 127 6.13 -3.80 12.56
CA ALA A 127 5.27 -3.71 13.73
C ALA A 127 5.61 -2.48 14.58
N PHE A 128 4.75 -2.14 15.54
CA PHE A 128 5.05 -1.11 16.54
C PHE A 128 5.86 -1.69 17.71
N THR A 129 5.57 -2.92 18.11
CA THR A 129 6.07 -3.51 19.36
C THR A 129 7.27 -4.44 19.16
N VAL A 130 7.54 -4.88 17.93
CA VAL A 130 8.68 -5.72 17.55
C VAL A 130 9.34 -5.24 16.25
N GLY A 131 10.48 -5.82 15.89
CA GLY A 131 11.22 -5.48 14.66
C GLY A 131 12.42 -4.56 14.90
N ALA A 132 13.38 -4.62 13.98
CA ALA A 132 14.56 -3.77 13.99
C ALA A 132 14.21 -2.32 13.62
N GLU A 133 14.90 -1.36 14.24
CA GLU A 133 14.69 0.07 13.99
C GLU A 133 15.11 0.46 12.56
N GLY A 134 16.17 -0.15 12.03
CA GLY A 134 16.82 0.26 10.79
C GLY A 134 17.32 1.71 10.87
N MET A 135 17.44 2.37 9.72
CA MET A 135 17.84 3.78 9.62
C MET A 135 17.05 4.50 8.54
N TYR A 136 16.85 5.81 8.71
CA TYR A 136 16.40 6.69 7.65
C TYR A 136 17.61 7.41 7.03
N VAL A 137 17.73 7.34 5.70
CA VAL A 137 18.77 8.02 4.94
C VAL A 137 18.09 8.99 3.96
N PRO A 138 18.31 10.31 4.04
CA PRO A 138 17.56 11.29 3.23
C PRO A 138 17.56 11.01 1.72
N ASP A 139 18.67 10.47 1.18
CA ASP A 139 18.84 10.22 -0.25
C ASP A 139 18.25 8.90 -0.74
N THR A 140 17.91 7.97 0.16
CA THR A 140 17.45 6.61 -0.20
C THR A 140 16.22 6.13 0.58
N GLY A 141 15.77 6.90 1.57
CA GLY A 141 14.67 6.57 2.46
C GLY A 141 15.06 5.60 3.59
N ALA A 142 14.04 4.94 4.16
CA ALA A 142 14.22 3.86 5.13
C ALA A 142 15.05 2.70 4.55
N THR A 143 15.96 2.16 5.35
CA THR A 143 16.75 0.97 5.00
C THR A 143 15.90 -0.30 4.96
N ALA A 144 16.33 -1.30 4.19
CA ALA A 144 15.57 -2.54 3.99
C ALA A 144 15.30 -3.33 5.28
N ASP A 145 16.16 -3.18 6.29
CA ASP A 145 16.06 -3.79 7.61
C ASP A 145 15.19 -2.99 8.60
N ALA A 146 14.73 -1.79 8.24
CA ALA A 146 13.75 -1.06 9.04
C ALA A 146 12.44 -1.85 9.10
N MET A 147 12.02 -2.23 10.30
CA MET A 147 10.82 -3.04 10.57
C MET A 147 10.02 -2.51 11.77
N ARG A 148 10.37 -1.33 12.29
CA ARG A 148 9.69 -0.68 13.40
C ARG A 148 8.87 0.52 12.90
N TRP A 149 7.58 0.53 13.21
CA TRP A 149 6.72 1.71 13.12
C TRP A 149 6.67 2.44 14.47
N GLY A 150 6.41 3.75 14.43
CA GLY A 150 6.34 4.62 15.59
C GLY A 150 6.94 5.99 15.30
N THR A 151 6.53 7.03 16.03
CA THR A 151 7.10 8.38 15.86
C THR A 151 8.62 8.35 16.01
N GLY A 152 9.34 8.99 15.08
CA GLY A 152 10.80 9.07 15.06
C GLY A 152 11.53 7.82 14.55
N THR A 153 10.81 6.76 14.17
CA THR A 153 11.40 5.54 13.57
C THR A 153 11.71 5.73 12.09
N ALA A 154 12.59 4.90 11.53
CA ALA A 154 12.97 5.01 10.13
C ALA A 154 11.79 4.93 9.15
N LEU A 155 10.81 4.05 9.41
CA LEU A 155 9.61 3.90 8.58
C LEU A 155 8.69 5.13 8.68
N TYR A 156 8.58 5.72 9.87
CA TYR A 156 7.81 6.95 10.08
C TYR A 156 8.45 8.16 9.36
N GLU A 157 9.75 8.35 9.52
CA GLU A 157 10.50 9.42 8.84
C GLU A 157 10.37 9.30 7.32
N ASP A 158 10.45 8.09 6.79
CA ASP A 158 10.26 7.80 5.38
C ASP A 158 8.85 8.15 4.89
N LEU A 159 7.80 7.78 5.64
CA LEU A 159 6.43 8.15 5.33
C LEU A 159 6.23 9.67 5.28
N VAL A 160 6.63 10.38 6.34
CA VAL A 160 6.44 11.82 6.43
C VAL A 160 7.23 12.54 5.34
N ALA A 161 8.51 12.23 5.17
CA ALA A 161 9.38 12.89 4.20
C ALA A 161 8.88 12.68 2.76
N ARG A 162 8.47 11.46 2.40
CA ARG A 162 7.97 11.18 1.04
C ARG A 162 6.64 11.85 0.76
N VAL A 163 5.75 11.96 1.75
CA VAL A 163 4.52 12.76 1.60
C VAL A 163 4.83 14.24 1.41
N LYS A 164 5.75 14.81 2.20
CA LYS A 164 6.21 16.21 2.03
C LYS A 164 6.76 16.44 0.62
N VAL A 165 7.61 15.54 0.11
CA VAL A 165 8.14 15.62 -1.27
C VAL A 165 7.02 15.60 -2.31
N ALA A 166 6.01 14.74 -2.15
CA ALA A 166 4.85 14.70 -3.04
C ALA A 166 4.08 16.03 -3.04
N LEU A 167 3.94 16.70 -1.89
CA LEU A 167 3.22 17.96 -1.76
C LEU A 167 4.04 19.17 -2.26
N GLU A 168 5.34 19.19 -2.00
CA GLU A 168 6.27 20.23 -2.43
C GLU A 168 6.44 20.28 -3.96
N TYR A 169 6.32 19.12 -4.62
CA TYR A 169 6.47 19.01 -6.07
C TYR A 169 5.58 20.01 -6.82
N ASN A 170 4.38 20.26 -6.31
CA ASN A 170 3.47 21.26 -6.87
C ASN A 170 2.47 21.72 -5.79
N ARG A 171 2.39 23.02 -5.53
CA ARG A 171 1.50 23.63 -4.53
C ARG A 171 0.01 23.35 -4.73
N LYS A 172 -0.39 22.88 -5.92
CA LYS A 172 -1.76 22.45 -6.21
C LYS A 172 -2.02 20.99 -5.85
N ASN A 173 -1.00 20.22 -5.51
CA ASN A 173 -1.18 18.83 -5.10
C ASN A 173 -2.00 18.76 -3.82
N LYS A 174 -2.82 17.71 -3.71
CA LYS A 174 -3.75 17.52 -2.60
C LYS A 174 -3.59 16.14 -1.96
N LEU A 175 -3.17 16.07 -0.70
CA LEU A 175 -3.17 14.83 0.09
C LEU A 175 -4.61 14.44 0.43
N LEU A 176 -5.06 13.31 -0.10
CA LEU A 176 -6.41 12.80 0.12
C LEU A 176 -6.51 11.91 1.35
N SER A 177 -5.55 11.00 1.54
CA SER A 177 -5.58 10.03 2.65
C SER A 177 -4.25 9.33 2.84
N VAL A 178 -4.13 8.68 4.01
CA VAL A 178 -3.21 7.58 4.25
C VAL A 178 -4.01 6.27 4.21
N CYS A 179 -3.74 5.40 3.23
CA CYS A 179 -4.22 4.03 3.25
C CYS A 179 -3.28 3.21 4.14
N TRP A 180 -3.83 2.72 5.25
CA TRP A 180 -3.07 2.05 6.30
C TRP A 180 -3.55 0.61 6.46
N MET A 181 -2.66 -0.38 6.31
CA MET A 181 -2.96 -1.78 6.60
C MET A 181 -1.84 -2.37 7.44
N GLN A 182 -2.07 -2.44 8.74
CA GLN A 182 -1.08 -2.90 9.70
C GLN A 182 -1.73 -3.37 10.99
N GLY A 183 -1.08 -4.34 11.62
CA GLY A 183 -1.35 -4.78 12.98
C GLY A 183 -0.96 -6.24 13.18
N GLU A 184 -0.82 -7.01 12.10
CA GLU A 184 -0.69 -8.47 12.16
C GLU A 184 0.51 -8.95 12.97
N PHE A 185 1.68 -8.31 12.84
CA PHE A 185 2.84 -8.71 13.64
C PHE A 185 2.75 -8.24 15.10
N ASP A 186 1.98 -7.18 15.38
CA ASP A 186 1.68 -6.77 16.76
C ASP A 186 0.69 -7.74 17.43
N LEU A 187 -0.18 -8.44 16.68
CA LEU A 187 -1.07 -9.49 17.22
C LEU A 187 -0.29 -10.63 17.88
N MET A 188 0.92 -10.92 17.39
CA MET A 188 1.78 -11.99 17.92
C MET A 188 2.62 -11.54 19.13
N SER A 189 2.61 -10.25 19.44
CA SER A 189 3.49 -9.66 20.43
C SER A 189 2.88 -9.76 21.84
N PRO A 190 3.66 -10.08 22.88
CA PRO A 190 3.18 -10.00 24.26
C PRO A 190 2.82 -8.55 24.68
N ASP A 191 3.27 -7.57 23.90
CA ASP A 191 3.07 -6.14 24.11
C ASP A 191 1.98 -5.54 23.21
N TYR A 192 1.12 -6.36 22.57
CA TYR A 192 0.08 -5.91 21.63
C TYR A 192 -0.80 -4.77 22.17
N GLU A 193 -0.98 -4.69 23.50
CA GLU A 193 -1.78 -3.66 24.15
C GLU A 193 -1.20 -2.25 24.00
N LYS A 194 0.08 -2.11 23.68
CA LYS A 194 0.74 -0.82 23.42
C LYS A 194 0.43 -0.26 22.03
N HIS A 195 0.00 -1.10 21.09
CA HIS A 195 -0.19 -0.73 19.69
C HIS A 195 -1.13 0.47 19.51
N PRO A 196 -2.35 0.52 20.12
CA PRO A 196 -3.28 1.62 19.86
C PRO A 196 -2.74 3.01 20.22
N ASP A 197 -2.02 3.12 21.34
CA ASP A 197 -1.41 4.38 21.79
C ASP A 197 -0.25 4.80 20.89
N LEU A 198 0.62 3.85 20.51
CA LEU A 198 1.73 4.09 19.59
C LEU A 198 1.24 4.51 18.20
N PHE A 199 0.21 3.84 17.68
CA PHE A 199 -0.42 4.22 16.43
C PHE A 199 -1.02 5.62 16.51
N TYR A 200 -1.80 5.92 17.55
CA TYR A 200 -2.45 7.22 17.69
C TYR A 200 -1.44 8.37 17.85
N GLN A 201 -0.35 8.13 18.59
CA GLN A 201 0.77 9.07 18.70
C GLN A 201 1.41 9.32 17.33
N MET A 202 1.61 8.29 16.53
CA MET A 202 2.16 8.39 15.18
C MET A 202 1.25 9.17 14.23
N VAL A 203 -0.07 8.92 14.26
CA VAL A 203 -1.07 9.67 13.48
C VAL A 203 -1.05 11.16 13.87
N THR A 204 -1.05 11.46 15.16
CA THR A 204 -1.01 12.83 15.67
C THR A 204 0.27 13.55 15.24
N SER A 205 1.42 12.86 15.35
CA SER A 205 2.72 13.39 14.95
C SER A 205 2.76 13.68 13.44
N PHE A 206 2.31 12.72 12.61
CA PHE A 206 2.22 12.87 11.15
C PHE A 206 1.40 14.11 10.76
N ARG A 207 0.22 14.31 11.36
CA ARG A 207 -0.65 15.45 11.07
C ARG A 207 -0.02 16.78 11.50
N SER A 208 0.65 16.81 12.65
CA SER A 208 1.36 17.99 13.16
C SER A 208 2.52 18.38 12.25
N GLU A 209 3.30 17.41 11.78
CA GLU A 209 4.43 17.62 10.86
C GLU A 209 4.02 18.10 9.47
N LEU A 210 2.76 17.92 9.08
CA LEU A 210 2.21 18.42 7.83
C LEU A 210 1.48 19.76 7.97
N SER A 211 1.56 20.43 9.13
CA SER A 211 0.84 21.68 9.39
C SER A 211 1.09 22.78 8.35
N GLU A 212 2.33 22.94 7.88
CA GLU A 212 2.70 23.90 6.82
C GLU A 212 2.04 23.57 5.46
N TYR A 213 1.63 22.32 5.26
CA TYR A 213 0.94 21.82 4.07
C TYR A 213 -0.58 21.73 4.26
N SER A 214 -1.16 22.34 5.30
CA SER A 214 -2.60 22.25 5.58
C SER A 214 -3.47 22.64 4.39
N SER A 215 -3.11 23.70 3.66
CA SER A 215 -3.82 24.12 2.44
C SER A 215 -3.77 23.09 1.31
N GLN A 216 -2.87 22.11 1.38
CA GLN A 216 -2.74 20.99 0.45
C GLN A 216 -3.32 19.68 1.01
N CYS A 217 -3.91 19.68 2.20
CA CYS A 217 -4.61 18.52 2.75
C CYS A 217 -6.12 18.60 2.48
N VAL A 218 -6.81 17.46 2.51
CA VAL A 218 -8.28 17.43 2.46
C VAL A 218 -8.88 18.34 3.54
N GLY A 219 -9.96 19.05 3.19
CA GLY A 219 -10.58 20.03 4.08
C GLY A 219 -9.69 21.24 4.40
N ASN A 220 -8.56 21.41 3.71
CA ASN A 220 -7.53 22.41 3.99
C ASN A 220 -6.98 22.34 5.43
N SER A 221 -6.90 21.12 6.00
CA SER A 221 -6.42 20.90 7.36
C SER A 221 -5.57 19.62 7.43
N SER A 222 -4.31 19.75 7.87
CA SER A 222 -3.47 18.57 8.10
C SER A 222 -3.99 17.72 9.28
N GLU A 223 -4.63 18.34 10.27
CA GLU A 223 -5.25 17.67 11.43
C GLU A 223 -6.40 16.73 11.04
N ARG A 224 -7.00 16.94 9.87
CA ARG A 224 -8.13 16.16 9.37
C ARG A 224 -7.77 15.19 8.25
N VAL A 225 -6.47 14.97 7.97
CA VAL A 225 -6.06 13.97 6.97
C VAL A 225 -6.57 12.58 7.41
N PRO A 226 -7.40 11.91 6.60
CA PRO A 226 -8.02 10.66 6.99
C PRO A 226 -7.03 9.51 6.90
N TRP A 227 -7.04 8.67 7.93
CA TRP A 227 -6.33 7.40 7.97
C TRP A 227 -7.34 6.29 7.73
N LEU A 228 -7.19 5.62 6.59
CA LEU A 228 -8.09 4.57 6.14
C LEU A 228 -7.49 3.23 6.54
N CYS A 229 -7.90 2.72 7.69
CA CYS A 229 -7.35 1.52 8.32
C CYS A 229 -8.07 0.28 7.77
N GLY A 230 -7.42 -0.41 6.84
CA GLY A 230 -7.93 -1.64 6.24
C GLY A 230 -7.84 -2.81 7.21
N ASP A 231 -8.83 -3.69 7.12
CA ASP A 231 -8.89 -4.94 7.87
C ASP A 231 -7.81 -5.95 7.41
N THR A 232 -7.74 -7.09 8.07
CA THR A 232 -6.80 -8.18 7.76
C THR A 232 -7.53 -9.46 7.33
N THR A 233 -6.76 -10.50 6.99
CA THR A 233 -7.30 -11.79 6.53
C THR A 233 -8.00 -12.56 7.64
N TRP A 234 -8.78 -13.58 7.27
CA TRP A 234 -9.47 -14.44 8.25
C TRP A 234 -8.48 -15.16 9.17
N TYR A 235 -7.30 -15.55 8.68
CA TYR A 235 -6.29 -16.24 9.48
C TYR A 235 -5.91 -15.47 10.74
N TRP A 236 -5.61 -14.18 10.60
CA TRP A 236 -5.20 -13.33 11.71
C TRP A 236 -6.32 -13.11 12.72
N LYS A 237 -7.56 -12.96 12.22
CA LYS A 237 -8.77 -12.79 13.04
C LYS A 237 -9.05 -14.01 13.91
N GLU A 238 -8.84 -15.21 13.37
CA GLU A 238 -9.14 -16.45 14.09
C GLU A 238 -7.99 -16.90 14.99
N SER A 239 -6.75 -16.76 14.51
CA SER A 239 -5.56 -17.20 15.24
C SER A 239 -5.24 -16.31 16.44
N TYR A 240 -5.63 -15.04 16.39
CA TYR A 240 -5.32 -14.02 17.40
C TYR A 240 -6.56 -13.20 17.75
N GLN A 241 -7.70 -13.86 17.97
CA GLN A 241 -9.00 -13.19 18.12
C GLN A 241 -9.00 -12.10 19.19
N LYS A 242 -8.42 -12.36 20.36
CA LYS A 242 -8.36 -11.40 21.47
C LYS A 242 -7.55 -10.16 21.08
N GLU A 243 -6.37 -10.37 20.50
CA GLU A 243 -5.46 -9.31 20.09
C GLU A 243 -6.01 -8.52 18.89
N TYR A 244 -6.71 -9.20 17.97
CA TYR A 244 -7.39 -8.60 16.83
C TYR A 244 -8.53 -7.70 17.31
N ASP A 245 -9.39 -8.20 18.20
CA ASP A 245 -10.48 -7.42 18.77
C ASP A 245 -9.95 -6.20 19.52
N PHE A 246 -8.78 -6.32 20.16
CA PHE A 246 -8.11 -5.20 20.79
C PHE A 246 -7.58 -4.19 19.75
N ILE A 247 -6.62 -4.59 18.90
CA ILE A 247 -5.93 -3.69 17.97
C ILE A 247 -6.89 -3.12 16.91
N TYR A 248 -7.58 -3.99 16.17
CA TYR A 248 -8.49 -3.55 15.10
C TYR A 248 -9.79 -2.98 15.67
N GLY A 249 -10.15 -3.31 16.92
CA GLY A 249 -11.23 -2.64 17.65
C GLY A 249 -10.95 -1.15 17.86
N HIS A 250 -9.70 -0.77 18.15
CA HIS A 250 -9.33 0.64 18.27
C HIS A 250 -9.42 1.39 16.94
N TYR A 251 -9.13 0.74 15.80
CA TYR A 251 -9.39 1.35 14.49
C TYR A 251 -10.89 1.60 14.26
N ARG A 252 -11.76 0.67 14.69
CA ARG A 252 -13.22 0.80 14.54
C ARG A 252 -13.83 1.94 15.35
N GLN A 253 -13.22 2.32 16.47
CA GLN A 253 -13.81 3.23 17.46
C GLN A 253 -13.34 4.69 17.33
N ARG A 254 -12.55 5.03 16.30
CA ARG A 254 -11.89 6.34 16.17
C ARG A 254 -12.32 7.16 14.94
N THR A 255 -13.56 6.98 14.47
CA THR A 255 -14.07 7.73 13.30
C THR A 255 -14.04 9.25 13.53
N ASP A 256 -14.30 9.71 14.76
CA ASP A 256 -14.25 11.14 15.12
C ASP A 256 -12.84 11.73 15.04
N ASP A 257 -11.80 10.88 15.14
CA ASP A 257 -10.39 11.25 14.97
C ASP A 257 -9.95 11.19 13.49
N GLU A 258 -10.88 11.09 12.54
CA GLU A 258 -10.61 10.82 11.11
C GLU A 258 -9.82 9.51 10.87
N ILE A 259 -10.03 8.50 11.72
CA ILE A 259 -9.51 7.15 11.58
C ILE A 259 -10.69 6.24 11.20
N HIS A 260 -10.67 5.72 9.98
CA HIS A 260 -11.81 5.02 9.38
C HIS A 260 -11.45 3.57 9.10
N PHE A 261 -12.09 2.65 9.81
CA PHE A 261 -11.91 1.21 9.58
C PHE A 261 -12.63 0.75 8.31
N LEU A 262 -11.95 -0.04 7.47
CA LEU A 262 -12.47 -0.60 6.22
C LEU A 262 -12.42 -2.13 6.26
N SER A 263 -13.60 -2.76 6.35
CA SER A 263 -13.72 -4.22 6.18
C SER A 263 -13.88 -4.59 4.70
N PHE A 264 -13.33 -5.74 4.31
CA PHE A 264 -13.37 -6.26 2.94
C PHE A 264 -14.28 -7.48 2.77
N GLN A 265 -14.67 -8.13 3.86
CA GLN A 265 -15.50 -9.32 3.84
C GLN A 265 -16.30 -9.47 5.14
N ASP A 266 -17.36 -10.29 5.08
CA ASP A 266 -18.03 -10.77 6.29
C ASP A 266 -17.05 -11.61 7.13
N SER A 267 -17.14 -11.50 8.46
CA SER A 267 -16.27 -12.21 9.40
C SER A 267 -16.35 -13.74 9.29
N ASN A 268 -17.43 -14.29 8.72
CA ASN A 268 -17.65 -15.73 8.64
C ASN A 268 -17.14 -16.38 7.33
N ARG A 269 -16.45 -15.64 6.45
CA ARG A 269 -15.98 -16.17 5.16
C ARG A 269 -14.46 -16.38 5.15
N HIS A 270 -14.05 -17.58 4.72
CA HIS A 270 -12.65 -17.93 4.42
C HIS A 270 -12.44 -17.83 2.91
N GLU A 271 -12.07 -16.63 2.48
CA GLU A 271 -11.80 -16.30 1.09
C GLU A 271 -10.80 -15.14 1.03
N LEU A 272 -10.43 -14.77 -0.20
CA LEU A 272 -9.59 -13.61 -0.53
C LEU A 272 -8.11 -13.76 -0.20
N THR A 273 -7.64 -14.88 0.35
CA THR A 273 -6.23 -15.07 0.70
C THR A 273 -5.44 -15.80 -0.39
N ASN A 274 -4.12 -15.84 -0.25
CA ASN A 274 -3.23 -16.63 -1.09
C ASN A 274 -3.36 -18.15 -0.88
N GLU A 275 -4.27 -18.65 -0.04
CA GLU A 275 -4.57 -20.10 -0.02
C GLU A 275 -4.99 -20.55 -1.42
N PRO A 276 -4.39 -21.63 -1.96
CA PRO A 276 -4.68 -22.11 -3.32
C PRO A 276 -6.16 -22.33 -3.61
N GLU A 277 -6.94 -22.76 -2.61
CA GLU A 277 -8.39 -22.97 -2.70
C GLU A 277 -9.18 -21.65 -2.82
N GLU A 278 -8.60 -20.53 -2.39
CA GLU A 278 -9.21 -19.19 -2.38
C GLU A 278 -8.72 -18.30 -3.53
N ASP A 279 -7.68 -18.72 -4.25
CA ASP A 279 -7.05 -18.02 -5.37
C ASP A 279 -6.94 -18.93 -6.60
N ALA A 280 -8.10 -19.35 -7.11
CA ALA A 280 -8.18 -20.24 -8.26
C ALA A 280 -7.78 -19.55 -9.58
N ASP A 281 -7.23 -20.34 -10.50
CA ASP A 281 -6.95 -19.91 -11.88
C ASP A 281 -8.24 -19.44 -12.58
N ASP A 282 -8.14 -18.38 -13.38
CA ASP A 282 -9.18 -17.93 -14.30
C ASP A 282 -8.58 -17.71 -15.69
N LEU A 283 -8.62 -18.78 -16.47
CA LEU A 283 -8.06 -18.80 -17.83
C LEU A 283 -8.78 -17.85 -18.79
N SER A 284 -10.01 -17.40 -18.47
CA SER A 284 -10.76 -16.48 -19.34
C SER A 284 -10.12 -15.09 -19.40
N VAL A 285 -9.40 -14.72 -18.34
CA VAL A 285 -8.63 -13.47 -18.24
C VAL A 285 -7.11 -13.70 -18.21
N GLY A 286 -6.67 -14.94 -18.44
CA GLY A 286 -5.26 -15.33 -18.39
C GLY A 286 -4.66 -15.36 -16.99
N TYR A 287 -5.49 -15.43 -15.95
CA TYR A 287 -5.04 -15.43 -14.57
C TYR A 287 -4.68 -16.84 -14.09
N LEU A 288 -3.48 -16.95 -13.52
CA LEU A 288 -2.99 -18.13 -12.79
C LEU A 288 -2.78 -17.71 -11.34
N GLY A 289 -3.38 -18.45 -10.41
CA GLY A 289 -3.42 -18.11 -9.00
C GLY A 289 -2.22 -18.63 -8.22
N SER A 290 -2.29 -18.49 -6.90
CA SER A 290 -1.20 -18.79 -5.97
C SER A 290 -0.76 -20.26 -5.92
N SER A 291 -1.58 -21.19 -6.42
CA SER A 291 -1.34 -22.64 -6.41
C SER A 291 -0.06 -23.05 -7.16
N TRP A 292 0.40 -22.22 -8.09
CA TRP A 292 1.62 -22.43 -8.85
C TRP A 292 2.90 -22.15 -8.04
N ARG A 293 2.79 -21.42 -6.92
CA ARG A 293 3.95 -21.08 -6.09
C ARG A 293 4.30 -22.20 -5.13
N THR A 294 5.60 -22.41 -4.96
CA THR A 294 6.24 -23.31 -3.99
C THR A 294 7.09 -22.53 -2.98
N GLU A 295 7.73 -23.23 -2.05
CA GLU A 295 8.69 -22.66 -1.09
C GLU A 295 9.80 -21.82 -1.70
N LEU A 296 10.13 -22.05 -2.97
CA LEU A 296 11.15 -21.31 -3.70
C LEU A 296 10.65 -19.95 -4.23
N SER A 297 9.35 -19.68 -4.14
CA SER A 297 8.71 -18.58 -4.87
C SER A 297 7.58 -17.87 -4.12
N TRP A 298 6.98 -18.49 -3.10
CA TRP A 298 5.97 -17.82 -2.29
C TRP A 298 6.60 -16.73 -1.39
N THR A 299 5.76 -15.84 -0.90
CA THR A 299 6.16 -14.78 0.03
C THR A 299 6.31 -15.33 1.45
N THR A 300 5.39 -16.20 1.89
CA THR A 300 5.41 -16.86 3.20
C THR A 300 4.79 -18.25 3.13
N SER A 301 5.21 -19.16 4.01
CA SER A 301 4.66 -20.52 4.09
C SER A 301 3.19 -20.56 4.51
N GLN A 302 2.77 -19.71 5.44
CA GLN A 302 1.37 -19.59 5.84
C GLN A 302 0.63 -18.71 4.82
N ARG A 303 -0.09 -19.31 3.87
CA ARG A 303 -0.64 -18.60 2.70
C ARG A 303 -1.81 -17.70 3.08
N SER A 304 -2.67 -18.14 4.00
CA SER A 304 -3.83 -17.39 4.50
C SER A 304 -3.51 -16.08 5.24
N THR A 305 -2.24 -15.78 5.51
CA THR A 305 -1.83 -14.52 6.15
C THR A 305 -1.92 -13.30 5.22
N HIS A 306 -2.03 -13.52 3.91
CA HIS A 306 -2.01 -12.46 2.91
C HIS A 306 -3.19 -12.52 1.94
N PHE A 307 -3.75 -11.35 1.60
CA PHE A 307 -4.74 -11.26 0.53
C PHE A 307 -4.13 -11.59 -0.84
N ASN A 308 -4.90 -12.30 -1.68
CA ASN A 308 -4.52 -12.66 -3.04
C ASN A 308 -4.60 -11.50 -4.04
N SER A 309 -4.04 -11.73 -5.23
CA SER A 309 -3.96 -10.71 -6.29
C SER A 309 -5.36 -10.26 -6.76
N MET A 310 -6.34 -11.17 -6.82
CA MET A 310 -7.71 -10.83 -7.23
C MET A 310 -8.45 -9.99 -6.19
N ALA A 311 -8.30 -10.29 -4.90
CA ALA A 311 -8.86 -9.48 -3.81
C ALA A 311 -8.29 -8.05 -3.83
N ARG A 312 -6.99 -7.91 -4.11
CA ARG A 312 -6.30 -6.62 -4.23
C ARG A 312 -6.76 -5.81 -5.43
N ARG A 313 -6.98 -6.45 -6.59
CA ARG A 313 -7.57 -5.81 -7.78
C ARG A 313 -9.03 -5.41 -7.58
N GLY A 314 -9.77 -6.25 -6.85
CA GLY A 314 -11.20 -6.18 -6.66
C GLY A 314 -11.60 -5.45 -5.38
N VAL A 315 -12.10 -6.22 -4.40
CA VAL A 315 -12.82 -5.71 -3.23
C VAL A 315 -11.98 -4.78 -2.35
N ILE A 316 -10.69 -5.05 -2.16
CA ILE A 316 -9.83 -4.21 -1.31
C ILE A 316 -9.68 -2.82 -1.95
N ALA A 317 -9.29 -2.78 -3.22
CA ALA A 317 -9.16 -1.53 -3.95
C ALA A 317 -10.49 -0.78 -4.07
N GLU A 318 -11.59 -1.50 -4.23
CA GLU A 318 -12.94 -0.94 -4.26
C GLU A 318 -13.26 -0.24 -2.93
N CYS A 319 -13.13 -0.91 -1.78
CA CYS A 319 -13.42 -0.34 -0.46
C CYS A 319 -12.62 0.94 -0.21
N TYR A 320 -11.32 0.95 -0.51
CA TYR A 320 -10.47 2.13 -0.38
C TYR A 320 -10.90 3.26 -1.31
N ALA A 321 -11.06 2.98 -2.61
CA ALA A 321 -11.48 3.99 -3.58
C ALA A 321 -12.84 4.58 -3.20
N GLN A 322 -13.81 3.75 -2.81
CA GLN A 322 -15.13 4.20 -2.37
C GLN A 322 -15.05 5.19 -1.22
N LYS A 323 -14.21 4.91 -0.21
CA LYS A 323 -14.02 5.81 0.92
C LYS A 323 -13.29 7.10 0.52
N ILE A 324 -12.25 7.00 -0.32
CA ILE A 324 -11.46 8.15 -0.77
C ILE A 324 -12.31 9.13 -1.60
N ARG A 325 -13.27 8.63 -2.38
CA ARG A 325 -14.18 9.48 -3.18
C ARG A 325 -14.96 10.50 -2.35
N ASN A 326 -15.16 10.26 -1.05
CA ASN A 326 -15.83 11.22 -0.16
C ASN A 326 -14.99 12.48 0.11
N TYR A 327 -13.73 12.49 -0.31
CA TYR A 327 -12.76 13.56 -0.08
C TYR A 327 -12.30 14.27 -1.37
N LEU A 328 -12.80 13.84 -2.53
CA LEU A 328 -12.60 14.49 -3.83
C LEU A 328 -13.55 15.67 -3.99
#